data_AF-A0A8S1ULP1-F1
#
_entry.id   AF-A0A8S1ULP1-F1
#
_cell.length_a   1.000
_cell.length_b   1.000
_cell.length_c   1.000
_cell.angle_alpha   90.00
_cell.angle_beta   90.00
_cell.angle_gamma   90.00
#
_symmetry.space_group_name_H-M   'P 1'
#
loop_
_entity.id
_entity.type
_entity.pdbx_description
1 polymer ?
#
loop_
_entity_poly.entity_id
_entity_poly.type
_entity_poly.pdbx_seq_one_letter_code
_entity_poly.pdbx_strand_id
1 'polypeptide(L)'
;MSLENAIVQWLNKYQQLNIQSFESLADGCAFSQLLNLVDPTFFSLASARNLKIDIDAQKVQGHLIDMLQKVQQYRTNIQCKPPDYIEIDVFEIAVKQNKQQILALFELIMKVILSSNLRGKFIEPILMLEEKVQETLMHFLKNHLDESENQTNEWQEENYIQSLVQKMDEIETQNTELKQLLNESEEKQKTLKCALDDALVQMENKEMEIKALTESKCHLEKCLEEKMDFQLEFKESEKIHQKCLEQEHKLAQYELIIEDLKRKEIQFVQLKEEYQQNKYKLQENEKLEQKIESLQERRELDKDVYQKGKERYEKEVATLKQNIKELLIQQSELKESKLNLELELQQNKARLERSQEQIKTIETEYGQKIRELQVLLETLHQAEDEDMPNMTSSTDQQLSQEMKLSTNAKNENFEREYYIKENHKLEEKLKECQAKMNEMQMELESKNQKSKFESQLQQSQQISLLTDKIKQFQEHNQQLKKQNEELKKQTQNKKVTQIDYEISVLSLLSDALAKKVKDTKSQEKE
;
A
#
# COMPACT_ATOMS: atom_id res chain seq x y z
N MET A 1 93.65 42.66 -27.35
CA MET A 1 92.41 41.93 -27.03
C MET A 1 91.88 42.56 -25.74
N SER A 2 90.57 42.78 -25.58
CA SER A 2 90.07 43.39 -24.33
C SER A 2 90.04 42.37 -23.20
N LEU A 3 90.19 42.83 -21.95
CA LEU A 3 90.19 41.97 -20.76
C LEU A 3 88.86 41.22 -20.63
N GLU A 4 87.74 41.88 -20.94
CA GLU A 4 86.40 41.31 -20.90
C GLU A 4 86.27 40.09 -21.83
N ASN A 5 86.80 40.19 -23.05
CA ASN A 5 86.78 39.08 -23.99
C ASN A 5 87.70 37.94 -23.54
N ALA A 6 88.83 38.27 -22.91
CA ALA A 6 89.74 37.27 -22.35
C ALA A 6 89.08 36.51 -21.18
N ILE A 7 88.33 37.22 -20.31
CA ILE A 7 87.56 36.64 -19.21
C ILE A 7 86.50 35.68 -19.75
N VAL A 8 85.72 36.08 -20.77
CA VAL A 8 84.70 35.20 -21.37
C VAL A 8 85.32 33.94 -21.97
N GLN A 9 86.44 34.06 -22.69
CA GLN A 9 87.14 32.90 -23.26
C GLN A 9 87.67 31.96 -22.18
N TRP A 10 88.20 32.49 -21.09
CA TRP A 10 88.65 31.68 -19.96
C TRP A 10 87.47 30.98 -19.26
N LEU A 11 86.40 31.70 -18.95
CA LEU A 11 85.23 31.11 -18.30
C LEU A 11 84.57 30.02 -19.18
N ASN A 12 84.60 30.17 -20.51
CA ASN A 12 84.10 29.15 -21.44
C ASN A 12 84.97 27.86 -21.50
N LYS A 13 86.14 27.80 -20.84
CA LYS A 13 86.85 26.54 -20.61
C LYS A 13 86.12 25.63 -19.62
N TYR A 14 85.27 26.19 -18.77
CA TYR A 14 84.38 25.43 -17.90
C TYR A 14 83.09 25.12 -18.67
N GLN A 15 82.96 23.89 -19.17
CA GLN A 15 81.85 23.45 -20.04
C GLN A 15 80.44 23.74 -19.51
N GLN A 16 80.30 24.01 -18.21
CA GLN A 16 79.03 24.25 -17.53
C GLN A 16 78.58 25.72 -17.57
N LEU A 17 79.45 26.67 -17.91
CA LEU A 17 79.16 28.12 -17.81
C LEU A 17 78.51 28.72 -19.08
N ASN A 18 78.84 28.22 -20.28
CA ASN A 18 78.30 28.63 -21.59
C ASN A 18 77.94 30.13 -21.74
N ILE A 19 78.96 30.99 -21.63
CA ILE A 19 78.84 32.46 -21.59
C ILE A 19 78.93 33.02 -23.01
N GLN A 20 77.92 33.80 -23.41
CA GLN A 20 77.85 34.37 -24.76
C GLN A 20 78.59 35.71 -24.89
N SER A 21 78.52 36.54 -23.84
CA SER A 21 79.19 37.85 -23.80
C SER A 21 79.57 38.23 -22.37
N PHE A 22 80.39 39.27 -22.20
CA PHE A 22 80.78 39.72 -20.86
C PHE A 22 79.59 40.25 -20.06
N GLU A 23 78.64 40.90 -20.73
CA GLU A 23 77.40 41.40 -20.13
C GLU A 23 76.49 40.26 -19.64
N SER A 24 76.60 39.06 -20.23
CA SER A 24 75.85 37.89 -19.74
C SER A 24 76.29 37.41 -18.35
N LEU A 25 77.38 37.95 -17.79
CA LEU A 25 77.79 37.72 -16.40
C LEU A 25 76.99 38.55 -15.39
N ALA A 26 76.21 39.54 -15.85
CA ALA A 26 75.46 40.45 -14.99
C ALA A 26 74.38 39.76 -14.15
N ASP A 27 73.92 38.56 -14.54
CA ASP A 27 72.95 37.79 -13.76
C ASP A 27 73.56 37.09 -12.53
N GLY A 28 74.89 37.05 -12.43
CA GLY A 28 75.63 36.39 -11.35
C GLY A 28 75.55 34.86 -11.34
N CYS A 29 74.89 34.23 -12.32
CA CYS A 29 74.75 32.77 -12.39
C CYS A 29 76.09 32.10 -12.66
N ALA A 30 76.83 32.61 -13.65
CA ALA A 30 78.16 32.10 -14.00
C ALA A 30 79.16 32.26 -12.84
N PHE A 31 79.08 33.38 -12.11
CA PHE A 31 79.90 33.61 -10.92
C PHE A 31 79.56 32.66 -9.76
N SER A 32 78.28 32.38 -9.53
CA SER A 32 77.86 31.40 -8.52
C SER A 32 78.30 29.98 -8.87
N GLN A 33 78.25 29.61 -10.15
CA GLN A 33 78.79 28.33 -10.65
C GLN A 33 80.30 28.26 -10.47
N LEU A 34 81.02 29.35 -10.76
CA LEU A 34 82.47 29.41 -10.55
C LEU A 34 82.84 29.29 -9.06
N LEU A 35 82.15 29.99 -8.17
CA LEU A 35 82.35 29.92 -6.71
C LEU A 35 82.01 28.53 -6.15
N ASN A 36 81.00 27.85 -6.68
CA ASN A 36 80.68 26.47 -6.32
C ASN A 36 81.81 25.49 -6.69
N LEU A 37 82.61 25.78 -7.74
CA LEU A 37 83.82 24.99 -8.04
C LEU A 37 84.95 25.25 -7.04
N VAL A 38 84.99 26.41 -6.38
CA VAL A 38 85.98 26.75 -5.35
C VAL A 38 85.69 25.97 -4.06
N ASP A 39 84.45 26.06 -3.59
CA ASP A 39 84.00 25.36 -2.40
C ASP A 39 82.50 25.03 -2.50
N PRO A 40 82.14 23.81 -2.92
CA PRO A 40 80.74 23.45 -3.10
C PRO A 40 79.99 23.30 -1.77
N THR A 41 80.69 23.18 -0.65
CA THR A 41 80.07 23.07 0.69
C THR A 41 79.64 24.44 1.22
N PHE A 42 80.36 25.50 0.83
CA PHE A 42 80.06 26.87 1.23
C PHE A 42 79.21 27.62 0.19
N PHE A 43 79.55 27.52 -1.10
CA PHE A 43 78.86 28.24 -2.17
C PHE A 43 77.80 27.35 -2.83
N SER A 44 76.58 27.35 -2.28
CA SER A 44 75.44 26.61 -2.85
C SER A 44 74.86 27.26 -4.11
N LEU A 45 74.48 26.44 -5.10
CA LEU A 45 73.78 26.89 -6.32
C LEU A 45 72.28 27.14 -6.12
N ALA A 46 71.74 26.98 -4.90
CA ALA A 46 70.31 27.13 -4.63
C ALA A 46 69.77 28.52 -5.03
N SER A 47 70.51 29.60 -4.70
CA SER A 47 70.14 30.98 -5.06
C SER A 47 70.14 31.20 -6.58
N ALA A 48 71.14 30.67 -7.29
CA ALA A 48 71.28 30.80 -8.75
C ALA A 48 70.26 29.97 -9.54
N ARG A 49 69.79 28.83 -9.01
CA ARG A 49 68.80 27.96 -9.69
C ARG A 49 67.42 28.60 -9.82
N ASN A 50 67.07 29.53 -8.93
CA ASN A 50 65.77 30.17 -8.88
C ASN A 50 65.60 31.34 -9.88
N LEU A 51 66.65 31.71 -10.62
CA LEU A 51 66.64 32.83 -11.58
C LEU A 51 66.19 32.45 -13.01
N LYS A 52 66.01 31.17 -13.32
CA LYS A 52 65.77 30.68 -14.69
C LYS A 52 64.36 30.94 -15.29
N ILE A 53 63.48 31.66 -14.60
CA ILE A 53 62.09 31.91 -15.04
C ILE A 53 61.81 33.42 -14.89
N ASP A 54 61.82 34.12 -16.02
CA ASP A 54 61.67 35.58 -16.19
C ASP A 54 62.58 36.44 -15.30
N ILE A 55 63.62 37.01 -15.93
CA ILE A 55 64.72 37.76 -15.28
C ILE A 55 64.20 39.12 -14.79
N ASP A 56 63.60 39.10 -13.60
CA ASP A 56 63.28 40.29 -12.82
C ASP A 56 64.59 40.88 -12.26
N ALA A 57 64.88 42.14 -12.61
CA ALA A 57 66.08 42.84 -12.17
C ALA A 57 66.19 42.92 -10.63
N GLN A 58 65.06 42.93 -9.90
CA GLN A 58 65.07 42.89 -8.44
C GLN A 58 65.54 41.53 -7.89
N LYS A 59 65.18 40.43 -8.55
CA LYS A 59 65.63 39.08 -8.18
C LYS A 59 67.12 38.90 -8.48
N VAL A 60 67.58 39.40 -9.62
CA VAL A 60 69.02 39.42 -9.97
C VAL A 60 69.81 40.23 -8.94
N GLN A 61 69.32 41.42 -8.58
CA GLN A 61 69.94 42.25 -7.56
C GLN A 61 70.01 41.53 -6.21
N GLY A 62 68.92 40.89 -5.76
CA GLY A 62 68.90 40.12 -4.52
C GLY A 62 69.88 38.94 -4.51
N HIS A 63 69.99 38.21 -5.63
CA HIS A 63 70.96 37.13 -5.81
C HIS A 63 72.42 37.62 -5.73
N LEU A 64 72.73 38.72 -6.41
CA LEU A 64 74.07 39.30 -6.41
C LEU A 64 74.46 39.83 -5.02
N ILE A 65 73.52 40.37 -4.23
CA ILE A 65 73.76 40.78 -2.83
C ILE A 65 74.11 39.57 -1.96
N ASP A 66 73.32 38.49 -2.02
CA ASP A 66 73.58 37.24 -1.28
C ASP A 66 74.95 36.66 -1.65
N MET A 67 75.27 36.62 -2.95
CA MET A 67 76.57 36.14 -3.43
C MET A 67 77.73 37.00 -2.92
N LEU A 68 77.63 38.34 -2.98
CA LEU A 68 78.67 39.25 -2.50
C LEU A 68 78.92 39.08 -0.99
N GLN A 69 77.85 38.98 -0.19
CA GLN A 69 77.95 38.74 1.25
C GLN A 69 78.65 37.42 1.56
N LYS A 70 78.30 36.34 0.85
CA LYS A 70 78.95 35.03 1.01
C LYS A 70 80.43 35.09 0.64
N VAL A 71 80.78 35.78 -0.45
CA VAL A 71 82.18 35.95 -0.86
C VAL A 71 82.98 36.69 0.22
N GLN A 72 82.44 37.76 0.79
CA GLN A 72 83.09 38.49 1.88
C GLN A 72 83.19 37.65 3.16
N GLN A 73 82.13 36.91 3.53
CA GLN A 73 82.16 35.99 4.67
C GLN A 73 83.19 34.88 4.49
N TYR A 74 83.32 34.32 3.30
CA TYR A 74 84.31 33.29 3.01
C TYR A 74 85.73 33.82 3.19
N ARG A 75 86.00 35.02 2.70
CA ARG A 75 87.33 35.65 2.82
C ARG A 75 87.70 35.92 4.29
N THR A 76 86.78 36.45 5.08
CA THR A 76 87.02 36.77 6.50
C THR A 76 87.06 35.53 7.39
N ASN A 77 86.11 34.62 7.22
CA ASN A 77 85.89 33.52 8.18
C ASN A 77 86.61 32.23 7.79
N ILE A 78 86.81 31.97 6.49
CA ILE A 78 87.45 30.73 6.00
C ILE A 78 88.90 30.99 5.60
N GLN A 79 89.16 32.08 4.87
CA GLN A 79 90.53 32.41 4.43
C GLN A 79 91.29 33.26 5.45
N CYS A 80 90.63 33.71 6.52
CA CYS A 80 91.18 34.60 7.56
C CYS A 80 91.88 35.85 6.98
N LYS A 81 91.38 36.35 5.84
CA LYS A 81 91.86 37.57 5.20
C LYS A 81 90.93 38.73 5.56
N PRO A 82 91.44 39.96 5.73
CA PRO A 82 90.58 41.11 6.00
C PRO A 82 89.54 41.29 4.88
N PRO A 83 88.35 41.84 5.17
CA PRO A 83 87.36 42.14 4.14
C PRO A 83 87.94 43.16 3.15
N ASP A 84 87.71 42.94 1.85
CA ASP A 84 88.11 43.89 0.80
C ASP A 84 87.10 45.03 0.75
N TYR A 85 87.57 46.27 0.84
CA TYR A 85 86.77 47.49 0.68
C TYR A 85 86.57 47.84 -0.81
N ILE A 86 86.24 46.85 -1.66
CA ILE A 86 85.85 47.12 -3.05
C ILE A 86 84.35 47.45 -3.04
N GLU A 87 84.01 48.70 -3.36
CA GLU A 87 82.62 49.16 -3.47
C GLU A 87 82.00 48.65 -4.77
N ILE A 88 81.25 47.54 -4.70
CA ILE A 88 80.55 46.95 -5.84
C ILE A 88 79.08 47.37 -5.78
N ASP A 89 78.65 48.16 -6.77
CA ASP A 89 77.25 48.55 -6.91
C ASP A 89 76.46 47.48 -7.69
N VAL A 90 75.79 46.63 -6.92
CA VAL A 90 74.98 45.52 -7.43
C VAL A 90 73.76 46.02 -8.25
N PHE A 91 73.24 47.21 -7.97
CA PHE A 91 72.12 47.79 -8.74
C PHE A 91 72.57 48.16 -10.15
N GLU A 92 73.76 48.74 -10.30
CA GLU A 92 74.33 49.04 -11.62
C GLU A 92 74.65 47.79 -12.43
N ILE A 93 74.99 46.67 -11.78
CA ILE A 93 75.15 45.38 -12.45
C ILE A 93 73.80 44.86 -12.96
N ALA A 94 72.80 44.76 -12.07
CA ALA A 94 71.52 44.13 -12.39
C ALA A 94 70.66 44.93 -13.39
N VAL A 95 70.70 46.26 -13.32
CA VAL A 95 69.82 47.14 -14.14
C VAL A 95 70.54 47.72 -15.35
N LYS A 96 71.79 48.19 -15.19
CA LYS A 96 72.53 48.88 -16.25
C LYS A 96 73.55 47.99 -16.96
N GLN A 97 73.76 46.76 -16.50
CA GLN A 97 74.82 45.84 -16.97
C GLN A 97 76.19 46.54 -17.02
N ASN A 98 76.50 47.36 -16.01
CA ASN A 98 77.71 48.17 -15.99
C ASN A 98 78.96 47.28 -16.00
N LYS A 99 79.74 47.34 -17.09
CA LYS A 99 80.94 46.52 -17.29
C LYS A 99 81.99 46.70 -16.21
N GLN A 100 82.15 47.92 -15.68
CA GLN A 100 83.14 48.19 -14.63
C GLN A 100 82.74 47.50 -13.32
N GLN A 101 81.46 47.50 -13.00
CA GLN A 101 80.95 46.84 -11.78
C GLN A 101 80.98 45.31 -11.91
N ILE A 102 80.68 44.77 -13.10
CA ILE A 102 80.86 43.34 -13.40
C ILE A 102 82.34 42.94 -13.26
N LEU A 103 83.26 43.79 -13.73
CA LEU A 103 84.69 43.55 -13.58
C LEU A 103 85.13 43.60 -12.12
N ALA A 104 84.72 44.60 -11.35
CA ALA A 104 85.02 44.71 -9.91
C ALA A 104 84.56 43.47 -9.11
N LEU A 105 83.36 42.96 -9.43
CA LEU A 105 82.85 41.72 -8.87
C LEU A 105 83.70 40.50 -9.25
N PHE A 106 84.16 40.45 -10.51
CA PHE A 106 85.09 39.43 -10.96
C PHE A 106 86.43 39.48 -10.21
N GLU A 107 87.01 40.67 -9.96
CA GLU A 107 88.28 40.80 -9.23
C GLU A 107 88.18 40.24 -7.82
N LEU A 108 87.08 40.54 -7.12
CA LEU A 108 86.85 40.04 -5.77
C LEU A 108 86.75 38.50 -5.74
N ILE A 109 86.01 37.91 -6.71
CA ILE A 109 85.92 36.45 -6.86
C ILE A 109 87.30 35.85 -7.16
N MET A 110 88.10 36.50 -8.00
CA MET A 110 89.46 36.03 -8.30
C MET A 110 90.36 36.05 -7.07
N LYS A 111 90.25 37.03 -6.18
CA LYS A 111 90.99 37.02 -4.91
C LYS A 111 90.62 35.83 -4.02
N VAL A 112 89.35 35.44 -4.00
CA VAL A 112 88.88 34.23 -3.32
C VAL A 112 89.49 32.98 -3.96
N ILE A 113 89.44 32.88 -5.29
CA ILE A 113 90.02 31.75 -6.04
C ILE A 113 91.53 31.62 -5.79
N LEU A 114 92.29 32.73 -5.89
CA LEU A 114 93.74 32.75 -5.73
C LEU A 114 94.18 32.42 -4.30
N SER A 115 93.34 32.75 -3.31
CA SER A 115 93.56 32.41 -1.89
C SER A 115 93.05 31.02 -1.52
N SER A 116 92.42 30.29 -2.45
CA SER A 116 91.92 28.93 -2.22
C SER A 116 92.99 27.86 -2.41
N ASN A 117 92.81 26.72 -1.74
CA ASN A 117 93.66 25.53 -1.94
C ASN A 117 93.54 24.92 -3.36
N LEU A 118 92.54 25.35 -4.14
CA LEU A 118 92.28 24.86 -5.50
C LEU A 118 92.74 25.83 -6.60
N ARG A 119 93.45 26.92 -6.27
CA ARG A 119 93.89 27.95 -7.24
C ARG A 119 94.53 27.40 -8.52
N GLY A 120 95.30 26.31 -8.40
CA GLY A 120 95.94 25.65 -9.54
C GLY A 120 94.96 25.19 -10.63
N LYS A 121 93.78 24.68 -10.23
CA LYS A 121 92.72 24.23 -11.15
C LYS A 121 92.10 25.37 -11.95
N PHE A 122 92.20 26.61 -11.45
CA PHE A 122 91.66 27.79 -12.10
C PHE A 122 92.68 28.51 -13.00
N ILE A 123 93.97 28.40 -12.65
CA ILE A 123 95.08 28.96 -13.43
C ILE A 123 95.43 28.06 -14.63
N GLU A 124 95.39 26.73 -14.49
CA GLU A 124 95.75 25.79 -15.56
C GLU A 124 94.95 25.99 -16.87
N PRO A 125 93.62 26.23 -16.86
CA PRO A 125 92.87 26.53 -18.09
C PRO A 125 93.30 27.82 -18.81
N ILE A 126 93.94 28.77 -18.11
CA ILE A 126 94.49 29.99 -18.73
C ILE A 126 95.62 29.61 -19.69
N LEU A 127 96.46 28.64 -19.32
CA LEU A 127 97.60 28.18 -20.12
C LEU A 127 97.19 27.42 -21.41
N MET A 128 95.90 27.12 -21.55
CA MET A 128 95.32 26.44 -22.72
C MET A 128 94.56 27.40 -23.66
N LEU A 129 94.72 28.72 -23.46
CA LEU A 129 94.15 29.77 -24.31
C LEU A 129 95.18 30.26 -25.34
N GLU A 130 94.77 31.08 -26.31
CA GLU A 130 95.72 31.72 -27.23
C GLU A 130 96.68 32.64 -26.46
N GLU A 131 97.95 32.71 -26.88
CA GLU A 131 99.03 33.43 -26.17
C GLU A 131 98.64 34.86 -25.76
N LYS A 132 97.97 35.60 -26.65
CA LYS A 132 97.47 36.97 -26.38
C LYS A 132 96.39 37.04 -25.29
N VAL A 133 95.59 35.99 -25.12
CA VAL A 133 94.58 35.85 -24.07
C VAL A 133 95.27 35.54 -22.74
N GLN A 134 96.27 34.65 -22.76
CA GLN A 134 97.04 34.27 -21.57
C GLN A 134 97.73 35.49 -20.97
N GLU A 135 98.44 36.25 -21.80
CA GLU A 135 99.17 37.45 -21.38
C GLU A 135 98.24 38.47 -20.70
N THR A 136 97.05 38.70 -21.29
CA THR A 136 96.04 39.63 -20.77
C THR A 136 95.53 39.20 -19.38
N LEU A 137 95.26 37.90 -19.17
CA LEU A 137 94.77 37.38 -17.88
C LEU A 137 95.87 37.28 -16.82
N MET A 138 97.08 36.89 -17.19
CA MET A 138 98.21 36.76 -16.26
C MET A 138 98.67 38.11 -15.73
N HIS A 139 98.65 39.15 -16.57
CA HIS A 139 98.92 40.52 -16.12
C HIS A 139 97.88 40.99 -15.08
N PHE A 140 96.61 40.62 -15.26
CA PHE A 140 95.55 40.92 -14.30
C PHE A 140 95.77 40.20 -12.94
N LEU A 141 96.16 38.92 -12.94
CA LEU A 141 96.34 38.15 -11.70
C LEU A 141 97.57 38.56 -10.86
N LYS A 142 98.65 39.01 -11.51
CA LYS A 142 99.90 39.37 -10.82
C LYS A 142 99.71 40.50 -9.80
N ASN A 143 98.76 41.39 -10.02
CA ASN A 143 98.51 42.55 -9.16
C ASN A 143 97.87 42.22 -7.80
N HIS A 144 97.61 40.95 -7.49
CA HIS A 144 96.81 40.55 -6.32
C HIS A 144 97.47 39.52 -5.37
N LEU A 145 98.81 39.32 -5.42
CA LEU A 145 99.52 38.24 -4.69
C LEU A 145 100.47 38.64 -3.51
N ASP A 146 100.70 39.93 -3.17
CA ASP A 146 101.87 40.39 -2.36
C ASP A 146 101.61 41.10 -0.98
N GLU A 147 100.93 40.49 0.01
CA GLU A 147 100.86 41.04 1.41
C GLU A 147 100.94 39.87 2.45
N SER A 148 102.11 39.48 3.01
CA SER A 148 103.00 40.03 4.07
C SER A 148 102.80 39.41 5.48
N GLU A 149 103.86 38.85 6.07
CA GLU A 149 103.94 38.29 7.44
C GLU A 149 105.26 38.73 8.14
N ASN A 150 105.18 38.91 9.48
CA ASN A 150 106.24 38.90 10.52
C ASN A 150 107.03 40.18 10.88
N GLN A 151 107.08 40.49 12.20
CA GLN A 151 108.29 40.40 13.06
C GLN A 151 108.06 40.88 14.52
N THR A 152 108.69 40.20 15.48
CA THR A 152 108.92 40.63 16.89
C THR A 152 110.41 40.41 17.23
N ASN A 153 111.00 41.30 18.03
CA ASN A 153 112.38 41.23 18.54
C ASN A 153 112.42 41.56 20.05
N GLU A 154 113.24 40.82 20.79
CA GLU A 154 113.63 41.02 22.20
C GLU A 154 114.97 41.77 22.31
N TRP A 155 115.23 42.46 23.43
CA TRP A 155 116.57 42.54 24.06
C TRP A 155 116.53 43.17 25.47
N GLN A 156 117.45 42.69 26.34
CA GLN A 156 118.08 43.28 27.55
C GLN A 156 117.82 42.56 28.90
N GLU A 157 118.89 41.92 29.40
CA GLU A 157 118.86 40.74 30.29
C GLU A 157 119.32 40.99 31.75
N GLU A 158 119.55 42.22 32.22
CA GLU A 158 120.04 42.43 33.61
C GLU A 158 119.14 43.32 34.49
N ASN A 159 118.32 44.21 33.92
CA ASN A 159 117.05 44.61 34.57
C ASN A 159 116.02 43.47 34.54
N TYR A 160 116.25 42.48 33.65
CA TYR A 160 115.37 41.35 33.44
C TYR A 160 115.27 40.47 34.69
N ILE A 161 116.32 40.22 35.45
CA ILE A 161 116.25 39.28 36.60
C ILE A 161 115.47 39.87 37.79
N GLN A 162 115.66 41.17 38.09
CA GLN A 162 114.91 41.83 39.17
C GLN A 162 113.48 42.15 38.73
N SER A 163 113.28 42.57 37.47
CA SER A 163 111.97 42.60 36.84
C SER A 163 111.34 41.20 36.77
N LEU A 164 112.11 40.12 36.63
CA LEU A 164 111.61 38.75 36.52
C LEU A 164 111.13 38.26 37.87
N VAL A 165 111.81 38.56 38.96
CA VAL A 165 111.35 38.19 40.32
C VAL A 165 110.13 39.01 40.70
N GLN A 166 110.12 40.32 40.43
CA GLN A 166 108.94 41.15 40.66
C GLN A 166 107.79 40.76 39.73
N LYS A 167 108.08 40.40 38.46
CA LYS A 167 107.12 39.77 37.56
C LYS A 167 106.75 38.36 38.00
N MET A 168 107.60 37.62 38.72
CA MET A 168 107.29 36.28 39.21
C MET A 168 106.31 36.38 40.36
N ASP A 169 106.49 37.33 41.28
CA ASP A 169 105.55 37.66 42.35
C ASP A 169 104.24 38.23 41.77
N GLU A 170 104.31 39.12 40.78
CA GLU A 170 103.13 39.60 40.04
C GLU A 170 102.44 38.46 39.27
N ILE A 171 103.19 37.55 38.64
CA ILE A 171 102.67 36.37 37.94
C ILE A 171 102.05 35.41 38.95
N GLU A 172 102.63 35.24 40.15
CA GLU A 172 102.12 34.35 41.18
C GLU A 172 100.83 34.93 41.79
N THR A 173 100.78 36.24 42.01
CA THR A 173 99.58 36.98 42.41
C THR A 173 98.50 36.89 41.33
N GLN A 174 98.86 37.12 40.07
CA GLN A 174 97.96 36.94 38.92
C GLN A 174 97.54 35.49 38.77
N ASN A 175 98.38 34.51 39.10
CA ASN A 175 98.01 33.08 39.07
C ASN A 175 97.01 32.75 40.16
N THR A 176 97.15 33.34 41.36
CA THR A 176 96.15 33.20 42.41
C THR A 176 94.83 33.85 42.03
N GLU A 177 94.85 35.06 41.46
CA GLU A 177 93.66 35.74 40.94
C GLU A 177 93.01 34.97 39.79
N LEU A 178 93.81 34.44 38.84
CA LEU A 178 93.33 33.61 37.74
C LEU A 178 92.74 32.28 38.23
N LYS A 179 93.34 31.63 39.24
CA LYS A 179 92.76 30.43 39.86
C LYS A 179 91.44 30.74 40.57
N GLN A 180 91.34 31.91 41.21
CA GLN A 180 90.13 32.35 41.86
C GLN A 180 89.02 32.65 40.83
N LEU A 181 89.36 33.36 39.76
CA LEU A 181 88.47 33.60 38.61
C LEU A 181 88.07 32.30 37.90
N LEU A 182 88.98 31.34 37.78
CA LEU A 182 88.69 30.01 37.21
C LEU A 182 87.70 29.26 38.08
N ASN A 183 87.90 29.21 39.40
CA ASN A 183 86.96 28.59 40.32
C ASN A 183 85.58 29.28 40.28
N GLU A 184 85.54 30.61 40.27
CA GLU A 184 84.28 31.37 40.11
C GLU A 184 83.60 31.09 38.77
N SER A 185 84.38 30.90 37.70
CA SER A 185 83.87 30.54 36.38
C SER A 185 83.30 29.12 36.36
N GLU A 186 83.99 28.14 36.96
CA GLU A 186 83.51 26.76 37.09
C GLU A 186 82.25 26.67 37.95
N GLU A 187 82.16 27.45 39.03
CA GLU A 187 81.00 27.51 39.91
C GLU A 187 79.80 28.19 39.21
N LYS A 188 80.05 29.28 38.46
CA LYS A 188 79.04 29.88 37.56
C LYS A 188 78.59 28.89 36.49
N GLN A 189 79.50 28.12 35.90
CA GLN A 189 79.17 27.11 34.89
C GLN A 189 78.30 25.99 35.47
N LYS A 190 78.61 25.49 36.67
CA LYS A 190 77.78 24.51 37.38
C LYS A 190 76.38 25.07 37.66
N THR A 191 76.29 26.30 38.13
CA THR A 191 75.02 26.96 38.46
C THR A 191 74.15 27.17 37.21
N LEU A 192 74.77 27.65 36.11
CA LEU A 192 74.11 27.79 34.81
C LEU A 192 73.63 26.45 34.26
N LYS A 193 74.42 25.39 34.43
CA LYS A 193 74.04 24.04 34.00
C LYS A 193 72.83 23.53 34.78
N CYS A 194 72.83 23.65 36.12
CA CYS A 194 71.66 23.29 36.92
C CYS A 194 70.42 24.09 36.52
N ALA A 195 70.55 25.40 36.31
CA ALA A 195 69.44 26.24 35.87
C ALA A 195 68.90 25.87 34.47
N LEU A 196 69.78 25.43 33.57
CA LEU A 196 69.39 24.92 32.25
C LEU A 196 68.65 23.59 32.36
N ASP A 197 69.17 22.65 33.16
CA ASP A 197 68.54 21.34 33.38
C ASP A 197 67.14 21.52 34.01
N ASP A 198 67.01 22.42 35.00
CA ASP A 198 65.71 22.77 35.59
C ASP A 198 64.74 23.40 34.58
N ALA A 199 65.24 24.27 33.69
CA ALA A 199 64.42 24.88 32.64
C ALA A 199 63.96 23.87 31.59
N LEU A 200 64.80 22.88 31.25
CA LEU A 200 64.44 21.78 30.35
C LEU A 200 63.34 20.91 30.95
N VAL A 201 63.46 20.53 32.22
CA VAL A 201 62.43 19.76 32.94
C VAL A 201 61.12 20.55 33.02
N GLN A 202 61.17 21.86 33.27
CA GLN A 202 59.97 22.70 33.25
C GLN A 202 59.32 22.79 31.86
N MET A 203 60.11 22.83 30.78
CA MET A 203 59.57 22.78 29.43
C MET A 203 58.89 21.44 29.13
N GLU A 204 59.54 20.32 29.47
CA GLU A 204 58.96 18.98 29.25
C GLU A 204 57.62 18.81 30.00
N ASN A 205 57.56 19.29 31.25
CA ASN A 205 56.32 19.29 32.03
C ASN A 205 55.23 20.13 31.39
N LYS A 206 55.55 21.35 30.91
CA LYS A 206 54.60 22.19 30.17
C LYS A 206 54.15 21.55 28.87
N GLU A 207 55.04 20.86 28.15
CA GLU A 207 54.69 20.17 26.92
C GLU A 207 53.74 18.99 27.17
N MET A 208 53.97 18.22 28.24
CA MET A 208 53.04 17.18 28.68
C MET A 208 51.68 17.76 29.07
N GLU A 209 51.65 18.88 29.81
CA GLU A 209 50.41 19.56 30.18
C GLU A 209 49.63 20.03 28.94
N ILE A 210 50.32 20.61 27.96
CA ILE A 210 49.72 21.02 26.68
C ILE A 210 49.14 19.81 25.93
N LYS A 211 49.86 18.68 25.89
CA LYS A 211 49.36 17.44 25.26
C LYS A 211 48.11 16.92 25.95
N ALA A 212 48.12 16.82 27.27
CA ALA A 212 46.97 16.38 28.06
C ALA A 212 45.75 17.31 27.88
N LEU A 213 45.96 18.62 27.85
CA LEU A 213 44.90 19.60 27.58
C LEU A 213 44.34 19.46 26.16
N THR A 214 45.20 19.19 25.17
CA THR A 214 44.80 19.01 23.77
C THR A 214 43.97 17.74 23.59
N GLU A 215 44.38 16.63 24.20
CA GLU A 215 43.62 15.37 24.20
C GLU A 215 42.28 15.53 24.91
N SER A 216 42.25 16.18 26.07
CA SER A 216 41.03 16.48 26.82
C SER A 216 40.07 17.33 26.00
N LYS A 217 40.58 18.37 25.32
CA LYS A 217 39.78 19.22 24.41
C LYS A 217 39.21 18.41 23.25
N CYS A 218 40.02 17.59 22.59
CA CYS A 218 39.58 16.73 21.49
C CYS A 218 38.48 15.74 21.95
N HIS A 219 38.63 15.16 23.14
CA HIS A 219 37.62 14.26 23.71
C HIS A 219 36.30 15.01 24.02
N LEU A 220 36.38 16.22 24.57
CA LEU A 220 35.22 17.06 24.84
C LEU A 220 34.48 17.46 23.55
N GLU A 221 35.22 17.82 22.49
CA GLU A 221 34.65 18.13 21.18
C GLU A 221 33.90 16.92 20.61
N LYS A 222 34.50 15.72 20.68
CA LYS A 222 33.84 14.48 20.24
C LYS A 222 32.58 14.16 21.04
N CYS A 223 32.62 14.31 22.37
CA CYS A 223 31.45 14.11 23.24
C CYS A 223 30.33 15.11 22.93
N LEU A 224 30.67 16.35 22.53
CA LEU A 224 29.71 17.37 22.12
C LEU A 224 29.04 17.02 20.79
N GLU A 225 29.83 16.54 19.83
CA GLU A 225 29.37 16.09 18.51
C GLU A 225 28.39 14.92 18.63
N GLU A 226 28.76 13.88 19.39
CA GLU A 226 27.89 12.72 19.68
C GLU A 226 26.57 13.14 20.37
N LYS A 227 26.61 14.15 21.26
CA LYS A 227 25.40 14.69 21.90
C LYS A 227 24.50 15.43 20.91
N MET A 228 25.08 16.18 19.98
CA MET A 228 24.32 16.89 18.95
C MET A 228 23.66 15.90 17.99
N ASP A 229 24.38 14.87 17.57
CA ASP A 229 23.84 13.82 16.70
C ASP A 229 22.68 13.08 17.36
N PHE A 230 22.84 12.67 18.62
CA PHE A 230 21.76 12.04 19.38
C PHE A 230 20.51 12.93 19.48
N GLN A 231 20.70 14.25 19.64
CA GLN A 231 19.59 15.19 19.72
C GLN A 231 18.86 15.38 18.38
N LEU A 232 19.58 15.28 17.26
CA LEU A 232 19.01 15.27 15.92
C LEU A 232 18.22 13.97 15.67
N GLU A 233 18.80 12.82 16.00
CA GLU A 233 18.13 11.51 15.92
C GLU A 233 16.87 11.46 16.78
N PHE A 234 16.93 12.00 18.00
CA PHE A 234 15.76 12.08 18.90
C PHE A 234 14.63 12.92 18.29
N LYS A 235 14.95 14.10 17.72
CA LYS A 235 13.95 14.96 17.05
C LYS A 235 13.35 14.29 15.80
N GLU A 236 14.15 13.52 15.06
CA GLU A 236 13.65 12.78 13.91
C GLU A 236 12.76 11.61 14.33
N SER A 237 13.14 10.89 15.38
CA SER A 237 12.33 9.84 16.02
C SER A 237 10.98 10.39 16.52
N GLU A 238 10.96 11.56 17.17
CA GLU A 238 9.72 12.25 17.56
C GLU A 238 8.80 12.56 16.37
N LYS A 239 9.37 13.07 15.26
CA LYS A 239 8.60 13.33 14.03
C LYS A 239 8.00 12.06 13.45
N ILE A 240 8.77 10.96 13.43
CA ILE A 240 8.30 9.65 12.96
C ILE A 240 7.17 9.16 13.87
N HIS A 241 7.34 9.24 15.20
CA HIS A 241 6.32 8.82 16.16
C HIS A 241 5.02 9.62 16.00
N GLN A 242 5.11 10.95 15.86
CA GLN A 242 3.95 11.81 15.61
C GLN A 242 3.20 11.39 14.34
N LYS A 243 3.94 11.10 13.26
CA LYS A 243 3.36 10.64 11.99
C LYS A 243 2.70 9.26 12.11
N CYS A 244 3.25 8.36 12.92
CA CYS A 244 2.63 7.07 13.22
C CYS A 244 1.29 7.25 13.97
N LEU A 245 1.25 8.12 14.98
CA LEU A 245 0.02 8.43 15.72
C LEU A 245 -1.07 9.02 14.79
N GLU A 246 -0.70 9.93 13.88
CA GLU A 246 -1.62 10.47 12.87
C GLU A 246 -2.16 9.38 11.93
N GLN A 247 -1.32 8.41 11.55
CA GLN A 247 -1.73 7.29 10.71
C GLN A 247 -2.66 6.32 11.45
N GLU A 248 -2.39 6.00 12.71
CA GLU A 248 -3.27 5.19 13.56
C GLU A 248 -4.65 5.82 13.70
N HIS A 249 -4.72 7.14 13.91
CA HIS A 249 -6.00 7.85 13.99
C HIS A 249 -6.78 7.81 12.66
N LYS A 250 -6.09 7.96 11.51
CA LYS A 250 -6.72 7.80 10.19
C LYS A 250 -7.23 6.37 9.95
N LEU A 251 -6.47 5.36 10.35
CA LEU A 251 -6.88 3.96 10.24
C LEU A 251 -8.14 3.70 11.07
N ALA A 252 -8.19 4.17 12.33
CA ALA A 252 -9.37 4.05 13.17
C ALA A 252 -10.62 4.72 12.55
N GLN A 253 -10.45 5.88 11.90
CA GLN A 253 -11.55 6.53 11.16
C GLN A 253 -12.02 5.68 9.96
N TYR A 254 -11.10 5.10 9.20
CA TYR A 254 -11.46 4.22 8.08
C TYR A 254 -12.16 2.95 8.55
N GLU A 255 -11.77 2.38 9.68
CA GLU A 255 -12.45 1.23 10.28
C GLU A 255 -13.91 1.54 10.62
N LEU A 256 -14.19 2.70 11.22
CA LEU A 256 -15.56 3.15 11.50
C LEU A 256 -16.38 3.32 10.22
N ILE A 257 -15.79 3.87 9.15
CA ILE A 257 -16.46 4.03 7.86
C ILE A 257 -16.78 2.67 7.23
N ILE A 258 -15.83 1.73 7.25
CA ILE A 258 -16.02 0.37 6.73
C ILE A 258 -17.14 -0.34 7.48
N GLU A 259 -17.21 -0.18 8.80
CA GLU A 259 -18.24 -0.82 9.61
C GLU A 259 -19.63 -0.22 9.35
N ASP A 260 -19.74 1.09 9.15
CA ASP A 260 -20.98 1.74 8.70
C ASP A 260 -21.43 1.25 7.30
N LEU A 261 -20.49 1.12 6.36
CA LEU A 261 -20.77 0.57 5.03
C LEU A 261 -21.27 -0.88 5.10
N LYS A 262 -20.66 -1.72 5.93
CA LYS A 262 -21.12 -3.11 6.16
C LYS A 262 -22.54 -3.15 6.74
N ARG A 263 -22.86 -2.25 7.69
CA ARG A 263 -24.23 -2.14 8.23
C ARG A 263 -25.23 -1.74 7.15
N LYS A 264 -24.90 -0.76 6.31
CA LYS A 264 -25.74 -0.32 5.19
C LYS A 264 -25.92 -1.42 4.14
N GLU A 265 -24.89 -2.20 3.86
CA GLU A 265 -24.98 -3.35 2.94
C GLU A 265 -25.97 -4.40 3.45
N ILE A 266 -25.92 -4.74 4.74
CA ILE A 266 -26.88 -5.67 5.37
C ILE A 266 -28.32 -5.13 5.25
N GLN A 267 -28.53 -3.84 5.53
CA GLN A 267 -29.83 -3.20 5.39
C GLN A 267 -30.34 -3.24 3.94
N PHE A 268 -29.46 -3.01 2.97
CA PHE A 268 -29.81 -3.08 1.56
C PHE A 268 -30.23 -4.49 1.13
N VAL A 269 -29.54 -5.53 1.60
CA VAL A 269 -29.91 -6.92 1.33
C VAL A 269 -31.28 -7.23 1.91
N GLN A 270 -31.54 -6.84 3.16
CA GLN A 270 -32.86 -7.02 3.80
C GLN A 270 -33.98 -6.32 3.02
N LEU A 271 -33.75 -5.07 2.61
CA LEU A 271 -34.73 -4.30 1.84
C LEU A 271 -34.99 -4.94 0.46
N LYS A 272 -33.97 -5.52 -0.16
CA LYS A 272 -34.09 -6.25 -1.43
C LYS A 272 -34.91 -7.53 -1.28
N GLU A 273 -34.71 -8.26 -0.20
CA GLU A 273 -35.51 -9.46 0.13
C GLU A 273 -36.97 -9.09 0.42
N GLU A 274 -37.22 -8.02 1.19
CA GLU A 274 -38.56 -7.51 1.46
C GLU A 274 -39.26 -7.07 0.17
N TYR A 275 -38.55 -6.38 -0.73
CA TYR A 275 -39.07 -5.99 -2.04
C TYR A 275 -39.46 -7.22 -2.88
N GLN A 276 -38.63 -8.27 -2.90
CA GLN A 276 -38.94 -9.51 -3.61
C GLN A 276 -40.19 -10.19 -3.03
N GLN A 277 -40.30 -10.27 -1.70
CA GLN A 277 -41.49 -10.83 -1.05
C GLN A 277 -42.76 -10.04 -1.38
N ASN A 278 -42.69 -8.70 -1.34
CA ASN A 278 -43.81 -7.84 -1.70
C ASN A 278 -44.20 -7.98 -3.18
N LYS A 279 -43.22 -8.17 -4.07
CA LYS A 279 -43.49 -8.46 -5.49
C LYS A 279 -44.28 -9.76 -5.67
N TYR A 280 -43.92 -10.83 -4.96
CA TYR A 280 -44.68 -12.09 -5.02
C TYR A 280 -46.10 -11.94 -4.46
N LYS A 281 -46.26 -11.24 -3.34
CA LYS A 281 -47.59 -10.95 -2.77
C LYS A 281 -48.46 -10.13 -3.73
N LEU A 282 -47.89 -9.16 -4.44
CA LEU A 282 -48.62 -8.38 -5.43
C LEU A 282 -49.11 -9.26 -6.58
N GLN A 283 -48.27 -10.16 -7.11
CA GLN A 283 -48.67 -11.11 -8.14
C GLN A 283 -49.78 -12.08 -7.68
N GLU A 284 -49.76 -12.47 -6.40
CA GLU A 284 -50.83 -13.28 -5.82
C GLU A 284 -52.14 -12.49 -5.70
N ASN A 285 -52.07 -11.22 -5.28
CA ASN A 285 -53.22 -10.32 -5.24
C ASN A 285 -53.82 -10.10 -6.63
N GLU A 286 -53.01 -9.87 -7.66
CA GLU A 286 -53.47 -9.73 -9.05
C GLU A 286 -54.24 -10.98 -9.52
N LYS A 287 -53.76 -12.19 -9.17
CA LYS A 287 -54.46 -13.45 -9.46
C LYS A 287 -55.78 -13.57 -8.70
N LEU A 288 -55.81 -13.12 -7.45
CA LEU A 288 -57.02 -13.12 -6.65
C LEU A 288 -58.05 -12.12 -7.19
N GLU A 289 -57.63 -10.94 -7.64
CA GLU A 289 -58.49 -9.96 -8.29
C GLU A 289 -59.12 -10.53 -9.57
N GLN A 290 -58.32 -11.13 -10.46
CA GLN A 290 -58.84 -11.81 -11.66
C GLN A 290 -59.84 -12.93 -11.32
N LYS A 291 -59.57 -13.69 -10.25
CA LYS A 291 -60.50 -14.73 -9.78
C LYS A 291 -61.80 -14.12 -9.24
N ILE A 292 -61.73 -13.02 -8.50
CA ILE A 292 -62.91 -12.31 -7.99
C ILE A 292 -63.76 -11.79 -9.17
N GLU A 293 -63.15 -11.17 -10.18
CA GLU A 293 -63.85 -10.70 -11.38
C GLU A 293 -64.57 -11.86 -12.09
N SER A 294 -63.87 -12.98 -12.33
CA SER A 294 -64.49 -14.17 -12.96
C SER A 294 -65.67 -14.75 -12.16
N LEU A 295 -65.59 -14.70 -10.81
CA LEU A 295 -66.68 -15.15 -9.94
C LEU A 295 -67.85 -14.16 -9.92
N GLN A 296 -67.58 -12.86 -10.06
CA GLN A 296 -68.61 -11.83 -10.20
C GLN A 296 -69.36 -11.98 -11.53
N GLU A 297 -68.66 -12.18 -12.64
CA GLU A 297 -69.27 -12.45 -13.94
C GLU A 297 -70.15 -13.70 -13.90
N ARG A 298 -69.65 -14.79 -13.30
CA ARG A 298 -70.42 -16.03 -13.13
C ARG A 298 -71.67 -15.81 -12.26
N ARG A 299 -71.55 -15.02 -11.19
CA ARG A 299 -72.69 -14.70 -10.32
C ARG A 299 -73.77 -13.91 -11.08
N GLU A 300 -73.40 -12.95 -11.90
CA GLU A 300 -74.37 -12.20 -12.72
C GLU A 300 -75.03 -13.11 -13.77
N LEU A 301 -74.28 -14.05 -14.36
CA LEU A 301 -74.85 -15.07 -15.24
C LEU A 301 -75.86 -15.98 -14.50
N ASP A 302 -75.49 -16.49 -13.32
CA ASP A 302 -76.37 -17.34 -12.52
C ASP A 302 -77.65 -16.58 -12.10
N LYS A 303 -77.54 -15.28 -11.81
CA LYS A 303 -78.67 -14.40 -11.51
C LYS A 303 -79.60 -14.23 -12.71
N ASP A 304 -79.07 -14.02 -13.92
CA ASP A 304 -79.86 -13.96 -15.16
C ASP A 304 -80.56 -15.30 -15.45
N VAL A 305 -79.87 -16.42 -15.28
CA VAL A 305 -80.46 -17.77 -15.43
C VAL A 305 -81.60 -17.98 -14.45
N TYR A 306 -81.40 -17.63 -13.17
CA TYR A 306 -82.43 -17.76 -12.14
C TYR A 306 -83.64 -16.88 -12.45
N GLN A 307 -83.42 -15.64 -12.88
CA GLN A 307 -84.48 -14.71 -13.25
C GLN A 307 -85.31 -15.23 -14.44
N LYS A 308 -84.65 -15.70 -15.49
CA LYS A 308 -85.32 -16.35 -16.65
C LYS A 308 -86.08 -17.60 -16.24
N GLY A 309 -85.52 -18.41 -15.34
CA GLY A 309 -86.18 -19.58 -14.77
C GLY A 309 -87.45 -19.20 -14.01
N LYS A 310 -87.36 -18.19 -13.13
CA LYS A 310 -88.50 -17.65 -12.38
C LYS A 310 -89.61 -17.16 -13.32
N GLU A 311 -89.27 -16.38 -14.34
CA GLU A 311 -90.24 -15.88 -15.33
C GLU A 311 -90.93 -17.02 -16.11
N ARG A 312 -90.21 -18.10 -16.45
CA ARG A 312 -90.81 -19.29 -17.07
C ARG A 312 -91.79 -19.97 -16.13
N TYR A 313 -91.40 -20.21 -14.88
CA TYR A 313 -92.27 -20.81 -13.87
C TYR A 313 -93.53 -19.96 -13.62
N GLU A 314 -93.39 -18.63 -13.52
CA GLU A 314 -94.53 -17.73 -13.35
C GLU A 314 -95.50 -17.79 -14.54
N LYS A 315 -94.99 -17.85 -15.78
CA LYS A 315 -95.81 -18.05 -16.98
C LYS A 315 -96.53 -19.39 -16.96
N GLU A 316 -95.84 -20.48 -16.66
CA GLU A 316 -96.45 -21.82 -16.56
C GLU A 316 -97.55 -21.86 -15.49
N VAL A 317 -97.31 -21.28 -14.31
CA VAL A 317 -98.31 -21.19 -13.24
C VAL A 317 -99.52 -20.36 -13.69
N ALA A 318 -99.31 -19.26 -14.40
CA ALA A 318 -100.41 -18.46 -14.94
C ALA A 318 -101.24 -19.25 -15.96
N THR A 319 -100.60 -19.98 -16.89
CA THR A 319 -101.26 -20.86 -17.85
C THR A 319 -102.04 -21.98 -17.15
N LEU A 320 -101.44 -22.64 -16.16
CA LEU A 320 -102.11 -23.69 -15.38
C LEU A 320 -103.34 -23.15 -14.64
N LYS A 321 -103.23 -21.96 -14.03
CA LYS A 321 -104.38 -21.29 -13.38
C LYS A 321 -105.51 -21.01 -14.37
N GLN A 322 -105.17 -20.54 -15.57
CA GLN A 322 -106.15 -20.30 -16.63
C GLN A 322 -106.83 -21.61 -17.08
N ASN A 323 -106.04 -22.67 -17.33
CA ASN A 323 -106.57 -23.98 -17.71
C ASN A 323 -107.49 -24.56 -16.62
N ILE A 324 -107.13 -24.43 -15.33
CA ILE A 324 -107.98 -24.85 -14.22
C ILE A 324 -109.31 -24.09 -14.22
N LYS A 325 -109.28 -22.77 -14.47
CA LYS A 325 -110.48 -21.95 -14.55
C LYS A 325 -111.40 -22.39 -15.70
N GLU A 326 -110.84 -22.67 -16.87
CA GLU A 326 -111.59 -23.18 -18.03
C GLU A 326 -112.20 -24.57 -17.75
N LEU A 327 -111.44 -25.47 -17.12
CA LEU A 327 -111.95 -26.79 -16.72
C LEU A 327 -113.10 -26.68 -15.70
N LEU A 328 -113.04 -25.74 -14.75
CA LEU A 328 -114.13 -25.50 -13.81
C LEU A 328 -115.39 -24.98 -14.50
N ILE A 329 -115.25 -24.10 -15.50
CA ILE A 329 -116.37 -23.62 -16.32
C ILE A 329 -117.00 -24.80 -17.08
N GLN A 330 -116.19 -25.59 -17.79
CA GLN A 330 -116.66 -26.79 -18.51
C GLN A 330 -117.35 -27.78 -17.57
N GLN A 331 -116.85 -27.96 -16.35
CA GLN A 331 -117.49 -28.81 -15.35
C GLN A 331 -118.86 -28.27 -14.91
N SER A 332 -119.00 -26.94 -14.77
CA SER A 332 -120.30 -26.33 -14.45
C SER A 332 -121.32 -26.49 -15.59
N GLU A 333 -120.90 -26.28 -16.84
CA GLU A 333 -121.73 -26.46 -18.03
C GLU A 333 -122.18 -27.92 -18.18
N LEU A 334 -121.27 -28.88 -17.96
CA LEU A 334 -121.61 -30.31 -17.96
C LEU A 334 -122.59 -30.69 -16.85
N LYS A 335 -122.46 -30.11 -15.65
CA LYS A 335 -123.42 -30.33 -14.55
C LYS A 335 -124.80 -29.79 -14.91
N GLU A 336 -124.88 -28.61 -15.50
CA GLU A 336 -126.14 -28.01 -15.95
C GLU A 336 -126.77 -28.82 -17.08
N SER A 337 -125.98 -29.23 -18.09
CA SER A 337 -126.43 -30.11 -19.17
C SER A 337 -126.94 -31.45 -18.64
N LYS A 338 -126.24 -32.06 -17.69
CA LYS A 338 -126.68 -33.30 -17.03
C LYS A 338 -128.01 -33.11 -16.30
N LEU A 339 -128.18 -32.02 -15.56
CA LEU A 339 -129.44 -31.71 -14.86
C LEU A 339 -130.60 -31.53 -15.85
N ASN A 340 -130.37 -30.85 -16.97
CA ASN A 340 -131.37 -30.66 -18.02
C ASN A 340 -131.77 -32.00 -18.66
N LEU A 341 -130.80 -32.88 -18.95
CA LEU A 341 -131.08 -34.23 -19.45
C LEU A 341 -131.84 -35.08 -18.43
N GLU A 342 -131.52 -34.99 -17.13
CA GLU A 342 -132.27 -35.68 -16.07
C GLU A 342 -133.73 -35.19 -16.01
N LEU A 343 -133.96 -33.88 -16.13
CA LEU A 343 -135.29 -33.27 -16.23
C LEU A 343 -136.06 -33.74 -17.46
N GLU A 344 -135.45 -33.73 -18.65
CA GLU A 344 -136.07 -34.23 -19.88
C GLU A 344 -136.43 -35.72 -19.77
N LEU A 345 -135.55 -36.52 -19.18
CA LEU A 345 -135.79 -37.95 -18.97
C LEU A 345 -136.96 -38.18 -18.01
N GLN A 346 -137.07 -37.38 -16.95
CA GLN A 346 -138.19 -37.44 -16.01
C GLN A 346 -139.51 -37.04 -16.69
N GLN A 347 -139.51 -35.99 -17.52
CA GLN A 347 -140.68 -35.59 -18.30
C GLN A 347 -141.10 -36.67 -19.30
N ASN A 348 -140.14 -37.29 -19.99
CA ASN A 348 -140.40 -38.38 -20.93
C ASN A 348 -140.94 -39.63 -20.21
N LYS A 349 -140.41 -39.98 -19.03
CA LYS A 349 -140.97 -41.04 -18.18
C LYS A 349 -142.43 -40.75 -17.81
N ALA A 350 -142.73 -39.54 -17.33
CA ALA A 350 -144.09 -39.16 -16.98
C ALA A 350 -145.05 -39.19 -18.19
N ARG A 351 -144.58 -38.81 -19.40
CA ARG A 351 -145.36 -38.96 -20.64
C ARG A 351 -145.61 -40.43 -20.99
N LEU A 352 -144.61 -41.28 -20.85
CA LEU A 352 -144.73 -42.71 -21.08
C LEU A 352 -145.72 -43.36 -20.10
N GLU A 353 -145.65 -43.02 -18.81
CA GLU A 353 -146.59 -43.50 -17.79
C GLU A 353 -148.03 -43.12 -18.13
N ARG A 354 -148.29 -41.85 -18.51
CA ARG A 354 -149.63 -41.44 -18.98
C ARG A 354 -150.09 -42.22 -20.21
N SER A 355 -149.19 -42.48 -21.16
CA SER A 355 -149.50 -43.27 -22.35
C SER A 355 -149.80 -44.73 -22.00
N GLN A 356 -149.04 -45.33 -21.07
CA GLN A 356 -149.31 -46.67 -20.54
C GLN A 356 -150.65 -46.73 -19.80
N GLU A 357 -151.02 -45.70 -19.05
CA GLU A 357 -152.29 -45.62 -18.34
C GLU A 357 -153.48 -45.43 -19.30
N GLN A 358 -153.29 -44.68 -20.39
CA GLN A 358 -154.24 -44.62 -21.51
C GLN A 358 -154.39 -45.99 -22.17
N ILE A 359 -153.28 -46.69 -22.45
CA ILE A 359 -153.31 -48.05 -23.00
C ILE A 359 -154.07 -48.99 -22.05
N LYS A 360 -153.80 -48.97 -20.74
CA LYS A 360 -154.53 -49.78 -19.75
C LYS A 360 -156.02 -49.47 -19.71
N THR A 361 -156.40 -48.20 -19.78
CA THR A 361 -157.81 -47.79 -19.84
C THR A 361 -158.48 -48.38 -21.08
N ILE A 362 -157.84 -48.23 -22.24
CA ILE A 362 -158.29 -48.79 -23.52
C ILE A 362 -158.37 -50.32 -23.46
N GLU A 363 -157.35 -51.01 -22.92
CA GLU A 363 -157.34 -52.46 -22.70
C GLU A 363 -158.49 -52.90 -21.79
N THR A 364 -158.82 -52.11 -20.77
CA THR A 364 -159.95 -52.38 -19.86
C THR A 364 -161.29 -52.21 -20.57
N GLU A 365 -161.45 -51.14 -21.35
CA GLU A 365 -162.65 -50.89 -22.18
C GLU A 365 -162.85 -52.01 -23.22
N TYR A 366 -161.80 -52.37 -23.98
CA TYR A 366 -161.86 -53.49 -24.92
C TYR A 366 -162.08 -54.82 -24.21
N GLY A 367 -161.47 -55.06 -23.05
CA GLY A 367 -161.70 -56.26 -22.24
C GLY A 367 -163.14 -56.35 -21.70
N GLN A 368 -163.79 -55.22 -21.41
CA GLN A 368 -165.24 -55.17 -21.12
C GLN A 368 -166.06 -55.52 -22.37
N LYS A 369 -165.73 -54.92 -23.51
CA LYS A 369 -166.41 -55.17 -24.79
C LYS A 369 -166.28 -56.62 -25.25
N ILE A 370 -165.11 -57.23 -25.05
CA ILE A 370 -164.88 -58.66 -25.30
C ILE A 370 -165.75 -59.51 -24.37
N ARG A 371 -165.86 -59.16 -23.08
CA ARG A 371 -166.74 -59.87 -22.14
C ARG A 371 -168.22 -59.75 -22.52
N GLU A 372 -168.66 -58.58 -22.95
CA GLU A 372 -170.02 -58.40 -23.49
C GLU A 372 -170.26 -59.27 -24.73
N LEU A 373 -169.30 -59.32 -25.65
CA LEU A 373 -169.35 -60.20 -26.83
C LEU A 373 -169.29 -61.69 -26.46
N GLN A 374 -168.48 -62.08 -25.47
CA GLN A 374 -168.38 -63.45 -24.97
C GLN A 374 -169.68 -63.90 -24.29
N VAL A 375 -170.35 -63.04 -23.51
CA VAL A 375 -171.68 -63.33 -22.94
C VAL A 375 -172.72 -63.51 -24.05
N LEU A 376 -172.64 -62.69 -25.11
CA LEU A 376 -173.47 -62.84 -26.31
C LEU A 376 -173.19 -64.16 -27.05
N LEU A 377 -171.91 -64.58 -27.10
CA LEU A 377 -171.47 -65.81 -27.73
C LEU A 377 -171.84 -67.07 -26.93
N GLU A 378 -171.67 -67.04 -25.60
CA GLU A 378 -172.00 -68.14 -24.67
C GLU A 378 -173.50 -68.41 -24.59
N THR A 379 -174.34 -67.42 -24.88
CA THR A 379 -175.79 -67.64 -25.00
C THR A 379 -176.17 -68.31 -26.34
N LEU A 380 -175.27 -68.33 -27.34
CA LEU A 380 -175.56 -68.76 -28.71
C LEU A 380 -174.97 -70.11 -29.12
N HIS A 381 -174.03 -70.72 -28.37
CA HIS A 381 -173.37 -71.96 -28.82
C HIS A 381 -173.15 -73.01 -27.71
N GLN A 382 -174.21 -73.75 -27.38
CA GLN A 382 -174.12 -75.13 -26.87
C GLN A 382 -174.39 -76.12 -28.02
N ALA A 383 -173.36 -76.45 -28.82
CA ALA A 383 -173.08 -77.75 -29.44
C ALA A 383 -171.96 -77.60 -30.49
N GLU A 384 -171.01 -78.56 -30.47
CA GLU A 384 -169.88 -78.83 -31.40
C GLU A 384 -168.50 -78.17 -31.12
N ASP A 385 -167.64 -79.00 -30.50
CA ASP A 385 -166.34 -79.54 -30.95
C ASP A 385 -165.12 -78.68 -31.42
N GLU A 386 -164.00 -79.06 -30.79
CA GLU A 386 -162.61 -79.27 -31.27
C GLU A 386 -161.55 -78.13 -31.44
N ASP A 387 -160.38 -78.44 -30.83
CA ASP A 387 -158.96 -78.24 -31.20
C ASP A 387 -158.21 -76.87 -31.21
N MET A 388 -157.20 -76.78 -30.31
CA MET A 388 -155.72 -76.54 -30.47
C MET A 388 -155.18 -75.55 -31.57
N PRO A 389 -153.87 -75.19 -31.66
CA PRO A 389 -152.82 -74.76 -30.70
C PRO A 389 -151.86 -73.61 -31.20
N ASN A 390 -150.84 -73.26 -30.37
CA ASN A 390 -149.40 -73.04 -30.70
C ASN A 390 -148.74 -71.69 -31.17
N MET A 391 -147.54 -71.46 -30.59
CA MET A 391 -146.22 -71.11 -31.19
C MET A 391 -145.65 -69.65 -31.23
N THR A 392 -144.64 -69.43 -30.36
CA THR A 392 -143.20 -69.04 -30.57
C THR A 392 -142.63 -67.67 -31.02
N SER A 393 -141.39 -67.47 -30.50
CA SER A 393 -140.14 -66.84 -31.07
C SER A 393 -139.85 -65.39 -30.66
N SER A 394 -138.61 -64.85 -30.48
CA SER A 394 -137.17 -65.18 -30.71
C SER A 394 -136.29 -64.21 -29.86
N THR A 395 -135.13 -64.57 -29.26
CA THR A 395 -133.68 -64.38 -29.69
C THR A 395 -133.33 -62.97 -30.24
N ASP A 396 -132.23 -62.24 -29.95
CA ASP A 396 -130.80 -62.57 -29.73
C ASP A 396 -129.93 -61.29 -29.37
N GLN A 397 -128.60 -61.46 -29.15
CA GLN A 397 -127.45 -60.47 -29.12
C GLN A 397 -126.96 -59.85 -27.77
N GLN A 398 -125.66 -59.65 -27.44
CA GLN A 398 -124.33 -60.06 -27.94
C GLN A 398 -123.19 -59.65 -26.95
N LEU A 399 -122.07 -60.40 -26.97
CA LEU A 399 -120.78 -60.18 -26.29
C LEU A 399 -119.89 -59.12 -26.99
N SER A 400 -119.20 -58.24 -26.22
CA SER A 400 -117.89 -57.63 -26.60
C SER A 400 -117.29 -56.75 -25.48
N GLN A 401 -116.35 -57.27 -24.68
CA GLN A 401 -115.52 -56.45 -23.78
C GLN A 401 -114.21 -57.16 -23.34
N GLU A 402 -113.32 -57.54 -24.27
CA GLU A 402 -112.03 -58.18 -23.86
C GLU A 402 -110.80 -57.88 -24.74
N MET A 403 -110.74 -56.73 -25.43
CA MET A 403 -109.56 -56.30 -26.21
C MET A 403 -109.11 -54.85 -25.93
N LYS A 404 -108.84 -54.50 -24.67
CA LYS A 404 -108.18 -53.21 -24.33
C LYS A 404 -107.09 -53.25 -23.25
N LEU A 405 -106.72 -54.42 -22.70
CA LEU A 405 -105.71 -54.52 -21.63
C LEU A 405 -104.33 -55.07 -22.07
N SER A 406 -104.13 -55.45 -23.34
CA SER A 406 -102.86 -56.04 -23.80
C SER A 406 -101.87 -55.03 -24.42
N THR A 407 -102.27 -53.80 -24.71
CA THR A 407 -101.43 -52.83 -25.44
C THR A 407 -100.64 -51.87 -24.53
N ASN A 408 -101.05 -51.67 -23.28
CA ASN A 408 -100.32 -50.82 -22.32
C ASN A 408 -99.09 -51.52 -21.69
N ALA A 409 -99.17 -52.84 -21.44
CA ALA A 409 -98.08 -53.57 -20.77
C ALA A 409 -96.80 -53.72 -21.61
N LYS A 410 -96.90 -53.64 -22.95
CA LYS A 410 -95.73 -53.71 -23.86
C LYS A 410 -95.03 -52.36 -24.03
N ASN A 411 -95.73 -51.24 -23.86
CA ASN A 411 -95.16 -49.89 -24.01
C ASN A 411 -94.40 -49.46 -22.75
N GLU A 412 -94.93 -49.72 -21.56
CA GLU A 412 -94.24 -49.39 -20.30
C GLU A 412 -92.93 -50.18 -20.12
N ASN A 413 -92.86 -51.42 -20.62
CA ASN A 413 -91.67 -52.25 -20.48
C ASN A 413 -90.51 -51.76 -21.38
N PHE A 414 -90.80 -51.22 -22.56
CA PHE A 414 -89.78 -50.70 -23.48
C PHE A 414 -89.18 -49.37 -22.99
N GLU A 415 -90.00 -48.46 -22.46
CA GLU A 415 -89.52 -47.22 -21.85
C GLU A 415 -88.65 -47.51 -20.61
N ARG A 416 -89.07 -48.47 -19.77
CA ARG A 416 -88.29 -48.86 -18.59
C ARG A 416 -86.93 -49.45 -18.96
N GLU A 417 -86.87 -50.30 -19.98
CA GLU A 417 -85.63 -50.92 -20.45
C GLU A 417 -84.68 -49.88 -21.10
N TYR A 418 -85.24 -48.89 -21.81
CA TYR A 418 -84.48 -47.74 -22.35
C TYR A 418 -83.86 -46.89 -21.23
N TYR A 419 -84.64 -46.49 -20.22
CA TYR A 419 -84.12 -45.70 -19.08
C TYR A 419 -83.10 -46.47 -18.24
N ILE A 420 -83.26 -47.78 -18.06
CA ILE A 420 -82.27 -48.62 -17.37
C ILE A 420 -80.94 -48.61 -18.15
N LYS A 421 -80.99 -48.76 -19.47
CA LYS A 421 -79.79 -48.77 -20.32
C LYS A 421 -79.10 -47.41 -20.38
N GLU A 422 -79.87 -46.32 -20.40
CA GLU A 422 -79.35 -44.95 -20.38
C GLU A 422 -78.74 -44.59 -19.02
N ASN A 423 -79.37 -44.99 -17.91
CA ASN A 423 -78.81 -44.84 -16.56
C ASN A 423 -77.52 -45.64 -16.39
N HIS A 424 -77.45 -46.88 -16.89
CA HIS A 424 -76.22 -47.67 -16.85
C HIS A 424 -75.06 -46.98 -17.59
N LYS A 425 -75.35 -46.37 -18.74
CA LYS A 425 -74.36 -45.63 -19.53
C LYS A 425 -73.90 -44.34 -18.82
N LEU A 426 -74.79 -43.68 -18.09
CA LEU A 426 -74.45 -42.52 -17.26
C LEU A 426 -73.63 -42.92 -16.03
N GLU A 427 -73.95 -44.05 -15.39
CA GLU A 427 -73.16 -44.60 -14.28
C GLU A 427 -71.74 -44.99 -14.72
N GLU A 428 -71.57 -45.60 -15.89
CA GLU A 428 -70.23 -45.89 -16.43
C GLU A 428 -69.44 -44.61 -16.69
N LYS A 429 -70.06 -43.58 -17.28
CA LYS A 429 -69.41 -42.27 -17.47
C LYS A 429 -69.05 -41.59 -16.16
N LEU A 430 -69.91 -41.70 -15.13
CA LEU A 430 -69.64 -41.18 -13.79
C LEU A 430 -68.43 -41.89 -13.17
N LYS A 431 -68.38 -43.22 -13.24
CA LYS A 431 -67.23 -44.02 -12.77
C LYS A 431 -65.95 -43.67 -13.51
N GLU A 432 -66.01 -43.46 -14.83
CA GLU A 432 -64.85 -43.07 -15.65
C GLU A 432 -64.36 -41.65 -15.30
N CYS A 433 -65.27 -40.69 -15.13
CA CYS A 433 -64.92 -39.33 -14.67
C CYS A 433 -64.31 -39.35 -13.26
N GLN A 434 -64.84 -40.19 -12.37
CA GLN A 434 -64.32 -40.33 -11.01
C GLN A 434 -62.93 -40.99 -10.99
N ALA A 435 -62.69 -42.00 -11.85
CA ALA A 435 -61.37 -42.60 -12.03
C ALA A 435 -60.35 -41.57 -12.54
N LYS A 436 -60.70 -40.77 -13.57
CA LYS A 436 -59.84 -39.70 -14.09
C LYS A 436 -59.54 -38.61 -13.07
N MET A 437 -60.52 -38.26 -12.23
CA MET A 437 -60.33 -37.29 -11.14
C MET A 437 -59.34 -37.82 -10.10
N ASN A 438 -59.49 -39.09 -9.69
CA ASN A 438 -58.59 -39.72 -8.73
C ASN A 438 -57.16 -39.86 -9.28
N GLU A 439 -57.01 -40.20 -10.57
CA GLU A 439 -55.70 -40.29 -11.24
C GLU A 439 -55.01 -38.92 -11.27
N MET A 440 -55.75 -37.86 -11.65
CA MET A 440 -55.24 -36.49 -11.66
C MET A 440 -54.85 -36.02 -10.25
N GLN A 441 -55.62 -36.40 -9.22
CA GLN A 441 -55.31 -36.07 -7.83
C GLN A 441 -54.05 -36.79 -7.34
N MET A 442 -53.89 -38.07 -7.65
CA MET A 442 -52.66 -38.81 -7.33
C MET A 442 -51.44 -38.23 -8.04
N GLU A 443 -51.58 -37.83 -9.31
CA GLU A 443 -50.48 -37.23 -10.06
C GLU A 443 -50.08 -35.85 -9.49
N LEU A 444 -51.07 -35.05 -9.06
CA LEU A 444 -50.83 -33.77 -8.39
C LEU A 444 -50.14 -33.95 -7.03
N GLU A 445 -50.59 -34.93 -6.24
CA GLU A 445 -49.96 -35.29 -4.96
C GLU A 445 -48.53 -35.78 -5.16
N SER A 446 -48.27 -36.61 -6.17
CA SER A 446 -46.92 -37.07 -6.53
C SER A 446 -46.01 -35.90 -6.92
N LYS A 447 -46.49 -34.97 -7.77
CA LYS A 447 -45.72 -33.77 -8.16
C LYS A 447 -45.40 -32.88 -6.95
N ASN A 448 -46.36 -32.69 -6.06
CA ASN A 448 -46.17 -31.92 -4.83
C ASN A 448 -45.18 -32.59 -3.87
N GLN A 449 -45.23 -33.92 -3.71
CA GLN A 449 -44.27 -34.65 -2.89
C GLN A 449 -42.86 -34.57 -3.46
N LYS A 450 -42.70 -34.72 -4.78
CA LYS A 450 -41.40 -34.59 -5.46
C LYS A 450 -40.80 -33.21 -5.27
N SER A 451 -41.60 -32.15 -5.45
CA SER A 451 -41.17 -30.76 -5.22
C SER A 451 -40.74 -30.52 -3.77
N LYS A 452 -41.49 -31.05 -2.79
CA LYS A 452 -41.08 -30.99 -1.37
C LYS A 452 -39.76 -31.70 -1.10
N PHE A 453 -39.55 -32.88 -1.70
CA PHE A 453 -38.33 -33.66 -1.51
C PHE A 453 -37.12 -32.96 -2.13
N GLU A 454 -37.26 -32.38 -3.33
CA GLU A 454 -36.21 -31.60 -3.98
C GLU A 454 -35.84 -30.35 -3.16
N SER A 455 -36.83 -29.65 -2.61
CA SER A 455 -36.61 -28.50 -1.73
C SER A 455 -35.87 -28.89 -0.43
N GLN A 456 -36.28 -30.01 0.20
CA GLN A 456 -35.60 -30.54 1.38
C GLN A 456 -34.15 -30.98 1.10
N LEU A 457 -33.91 -31.60 -0.06
CA LEU A 457 -32.57 -31.99 -0.49
C LEU A 457 -31.67 -30.77 -0.70
N GLN A 458 -32.18 -29.72 -1.34
CA GLN A 458 -31.45 -28.46 -1.53
C GLN A 458 -31.12 -27.78 -0.19
N GLN A 459 -32.07 -27.75 0.75
CA GLN A 459 -31.83 -27.23 2.10
C GLN A 459 -30.76 -28.04 2.83
N SER A 460 -30.80 -29.38 2.75
CA SER A 460 -29.80 -30.25 3.37
C SER A 460 -28.39 -30.00 2.81
N GLN A 461 -28.27 -29.83 1.48
CA GLN A 461 -26.99 -29.51 0.84
C GLN A 461 -26.45 -28.13 1.30
N GLN A 462 -27.31 -27.12 1.43
CA GLN A 462 -26.92 -25.80 1.94
C GLN A 462 -26.45 -25.86 3.40
N ILE A 463 -27.15 -26.62 4.24
CA ILE A 463 -26.76 -26.83 5.65
C ILE A 463 -25.41 -27.52 5.73
N SER A 464 -25.15 -28.55 4.90
CA SER A 464 -23.86 -29.23 4.85
C SER A 464 -22.74 -28.26 4.50
N LEU A 465 -22.93 -27.44 3.47
CA LEU A 465 -21.93 -26.47 3.01
C LEU A 465 -21.64 -25.37 4.04
N LEU A 466 -22.68 -24.90 4.75
CA LEU A 466 -22.52 -23.96 5.86
C LEU A 466 -21.76 -24.60 7.03
N THR A 467 -22.06 -25.87 7.34
CA THR A 467 -21.39 -26.62 8.41
C THR A 467 -19.89 -26.75 8.13
N ASP A 468 -19.52 -27.08 6.90
CA ASP A 468 -18.11 -27.17 6.48
C ASP A 468 -17.40 -25.80 6.57
N LYS A 469 -18.06 -24.73 6.16
CA LYS A 469 -17.52 -23.36 6.29
C LYS A 469 -17.32 -22.98 7.76
N ILE A 470 -18.27 -23.28 8.63
CA ILE A 470 -18.14 -23.01 10.07
C ILE A 470 -16.94 -23.76 10.65
N LYS A 471 -16.74 -25.02 10.26
CA LYS A 471 -15.58 -25.81 10.68
C LYS A 471 -14.26 -25.18 10.23
N GLN A 472 -14.17 -24.75 8.97
CA GLN A 472 -12.99 -24.03 8.45
C GLN A 472 -12.72 -22.72 9.22
N PHE A 473 -13.77 -21.94 9.53
CA PHE A 473 -13.63 -20.73 10.35
C PHE A 473 -13.14 -21.03 11.77
N GLN A 474 -13.60 -22.11 12.39
CA GLN A 474 -13.15 -22.54 13.71
C GLN A 474 -11.68 -22.95 13.70
N GLU A 475 -11.25 -23.72 12.68
CA GLU A 475 -9.85 -24.11 12.50
C GLU A 475 -8.94 -22.89 12.29
N HIS A 476 -9.35 -21.94 11.44
CA HIS A 476 -8.63 -20.69 11.22
C HIS A 476 -8.51 -19.85 12.50
N ASN A 477 -9.59 -19.72 13.28
CA ASN A 477 -9.56 -18.99 14.56
C ASN A 477 -8.66 -19.67 15.60
N GLN A 478 -8.58 -21.00 15.61
CA GLN A 478 -7.62 -21.71 16.47
C GLN A 478 -6.16 -21.44 16.05
N GLN A 479 -5.88 -21.36 14.74
CA GLN A 479 -4.55 -20.99 14.25
C GLN A 479 -4.19 -19.55 14.62
N LEU A 480 -5.10 -18.59 14.45
CA LEU A 480 -4.90 -17.20 14.88
C LEU A 480 -4.63 -17.08 16.37
N LYS A 481 -5.33 -17.85 17.22
CA LYS A 481 -5.05 -17.88 18.66
C LYS A 481 -3.62 -18.36 18.95
N LYS A 482 -3.17 -19.43 18.30
CA LYS A 482 -1.79 -19.93 18.46
C LYS A 482 -0.75 -18.90 18.02
N GLN A 483 -0.95 -18.25 16.86
CA GLN A 483 -0.06 -17.20 16.37
C GLN A 483 0.00 -16.00 17.33
N ASN A 484 -1.13 -15.57 17.88
CA ASN A 484 -1.18 -14.48 18.85
C ASN A 484 -0.47 -14.83 20.17
N GLU A 485 -0.59 -16.06 20.65
CA GLU A 485 0.15 -16.53 21.83
C GLU A 485 1.67 -16.56 21.57
N GLU A 486 2.08 -16.96 20.36
CA GLU A 486 3.49 -17.00 19.96
C GLU A 486 4.08 -15.59 19.82
N LEU A 487 3.34 -14.65 19.22
CA LEU A 487 3.68 -13.23 19.17
C LEU A 487 3.82 -12.61 20.58
N LYS A 488 2.91 -12.97 21.50
CA LYS A 488 3.03 -12.54 22.91
C LYS A 488 4.32 -13.06 23.56
N LYS A 489 4.65 -14.35 23.36
CA LYS A 489 5.91 -14.93 23.88
C LYS A 489 7.13 -14.25 23.29
N GLN A 490 7.16 -13.99 21.98
CA GLN A 490 8.27 -13.28 21.34
C GLN A 490 8.42 -11.85 21.86
N THR A 491 7.30 -11.14 22.05
CA THR A 491 7.32 -9.77 22.60
C THR A 491 7.83 -9.76 24.04
N GLN A 492 7.43 -10.74 24.85
CA GLN A 492 7.88 -10.86 26.24
C GLN A 492 9.37 -11.22 26.30
N ASN A 493 9.83 -12.16 25.46
CA ASN A 493 11.25 -12.49 25.35
C ASN A 493 12.09 -11.28 24.93
N LYS A 494 11.64 -10.50 23.93
CA LYS A 494 12.34 -9.26 23.53
C LYS A 494 12.46 -8.27 24.69
N LYS A 495 11.40 -8.07 25.48
CA LYS A 495 11.42 -7.20 26.66
C LYS A 495 12.40 -7.70 27.72
N VAL A 496 12.43 -9.01 28.00
CA VAL A 496 13.38 -9.60 28.96
C VAL A 496 14.83 -9.41 28.46
N THR A 497 15.09 -9.68 27.18
CA THR A 497 16.43 -9.54 26.60
C THR A 497 16.91 -8.08 26.63
N GLN A 498 16.00 -7.12 26.45
CA GLN A 498 16.31 -5.70 26.54
C GLN A 498 16.63 -5.26 27.99
N ILE A 499 15.87 -5.76 28.97
CA ILE A 499 16.14 -5.52 30.39
C ILE A 499 17.50 -6.12 30.79
N ASP A 500 17.80 -7.34 30.37
CA ASP A 500 19.09 -7.98 30.64
C ASP A 500 20.27 -7.20 30.03
N TYR A 501 20.08 -6.67 28.82
CA TYR A 501 21.07 -5.79 28.18
C TYR A 501 21.27 -4.50 28.97
N GLU A 502 20.20 -3.82 29.39
CA GLU A 502 20.27 -2.59 30.19
C GLU A 502 20.93 -2.84 31.55
N ILE A 503 20.61 -3.95 32.22
CA ILE A 503 21.27 -4.36 33.48
C ILE A 503 22.77 -4.59 33.25
N SER A 504 23.16 -5.26 32.16
CA SER A 504 24.57 -5.53 31.85
C SER A 504 25.35 -4.24 31.59
N VAL A 505 24.74 -3.26 30.88
CA VAL A 505 25.34 -1.94 30.65
C VAL A 505 25.49 -1.16 31.95
N LEU A 506 24.46 -1.17 32.82
CA LEU A 506 24.51 -0.53 34.13
C LEU A 506 25.56 -1.15 35.05
N SER A 507 25.74 -2.47 35.01
CA SER A 507 26.78 -3.16 35.78
C SER A 507 28.18 -2.75 35.31
N LEU A 508 28.42 -2.68 34.00
CA LEU A 508 29.70 -2.20 33.44
C LEU A 508 30.00 -0.75 33.81
N LEU A 509 28.98 0.12 33.79
CA LEU A 509 29.10 1.51 34.23
C LEU A 509 29.40 1.60 35.72
N SER A 510 28.76 0.75 36.54
CA SER A 510 29.01 0.67 37.98
C SER A 510 30.44 0.23 38.29
N ASP A 511 30.95 -0.80 37.60
CA ASP A 511 32.33 -1.27 37.74
C ASP A 511 33.34 -0.21 37.31
N ALA A 512 33.08 0.51 36.21
CA ALA A 512 33.91 1.62 35.75
C ALA A 512 33.94 2.78 36.76
N LEU A 513 32.79 3.10 37.37
CA LEU A 513 32.68 4.08 38.46
C LEU A 513 33.43 3.63 39.71
N ALA A 514 33.28 2.38 40.13
CA ALA A 514 33.98 1.82 41.28
C ALA A 514 35.50 1.82 41.08
N LYS A 515 35.97 1.57 39.85
CA LYS A 515 37.39 1.68 39.47
C LYS A 515 37.87 3.13 39.57
N LYS A 516 37.14 4.09 39.00
CA LYS A 516 37.46 5.52 39.13
C LYS A 516 37.52 6.00 40.58
N VAL A 517 36.62 5.53 41.45
CA VAL A 517 36.60 5.87 42.88
C VAL A 517 37.79 5.27 43.64
N LYS A 518 38.22 4.06 43.26
CA LYS A 518 39.46 3.46 43.80
C LYS A 518 40.70 4.22 43.37
N ASP A 519 40.76 4.62 42.10
CA ASP A 519 41.90 5.35 41.54
C ASP A 519 42.03 6.74 42.18
N THR A 520 40.92 7.44 42.40
CA THR A 520 40.91 8.74 43.12
C THR A 520 41.27 8.62 44.60
N LYS A 521 40.82 7.59 45.31
CA LYS A 521 41.25 7.35 46.71
C LYS A 521 42.72 6.96 46.86
N SER A 522 43.35 6.49 45.78
CA SER A 522 44.77 6.16 45.77
C SER A 522 45.63 7.41 45.58
N GLN A 523 45.11 8.42 44.88
CA GLN A 523 45.77 9.72 44.70
C GLN A 523 45.66 10.66 45.92
N GLU A 524 44.71 10.46 46.83
CA GLU A 524 44.60 11.24 48.09
C GLU A 524 45.50 10.73 49.23
N LYS A 525 46.30 9.67 49.01
CA LYS A 525 47.19 9.07 50.02
C LYS A 525 48.70 9.20 49.72
N GLU A 526 49.05 9.79 48.59
CA GLU A 526 50.39 10.34 48.31
C GLU A 526 50.39 11.85 48.57
#